data_AF-S4PC18-F1
#
_entry.id   AF-S4PC18-F1
#
_cell.length_a   1.000
_cell.length_b   1.000
_cell.length_c   1.000
_cell.angle_alpha   90.00
_cell.angle_beta   90.00
_cell.angle_gamma   90.00
#
_symmetry.space_group_name_H-M   'P 1'
#
loop_
_entity.id
_entity.type
_entity.pdbx_description
1 polymer ?
#
loop_
_entity_poly.entity_id
_entity_poly.type
_entity_poly.pdbx_seq_one_letter_code
_entity_poly.pdbx_strand_id
1 'polypeptide(L)'
;MLCLIRRCAFVCMLLATALAQNTESSGDFTPVVSATCKTGVMSIRINFSQPFNGVAHAREFRTPSCMVLGNGTESVTYDISLTAAAGSP
;
A
#
# COMPACT_ATOMS: atom_id res chain seq x y z
N MET A 1 -34.82 -28.18 -2.66
CA MET A 1 -33.65 -28.21 -1.75
C MET A 1 -32.32 -27.92 -2.45
N LEU A 2 -32.05 -28.45 -3.65
CA LEU A 2 -30.76 -28.27 -4.35
C LEU A 2 -30.39 -26.80 -4.68
N CYS A 3 -31.37 -25.95 -5.01
CA CYS A 3 -31.13 -24.52 -5.29
C CYS A 3 -30.75 -23.70 -4.05
N LEU A 4 -31.20 -24.12 -2.86
CA LEU A 4 -30.91 -23.43 -1.60
C LEU A 4 -29.47 -23.70 -1.15
N ILE A 5 -29.02 -24.95 -1.31
CA ILE A 5 -27.64 -25.38 -1.02
C ILE A 5 -26.65 -24.63 -1.93
N ARG A 6 -26.97 -24.48 -3.22
CA ARG A 6 -26.11 -23.81 -4.19
C ARG A 6 -26.00 -22.30 -3.94
N ARG A 7 -27.08 -21.67 -3.45
CA ARG A 7 -27.09 -20.26 -3.04
C ARG A 7 -26.28 -20.04 -1.76
N CYS A 8 -26.44 -20.90 -0.75
CA CYS A 8 -25.62 -20.83 0.46
C CYS A 8 -24.13 -21.00 0.15
N ALA A 9 -23.77 -21.95 -0.71
CA ALA A 9 -22.37 -22.16 -1.10
C ALA A 9 -21.75 -20.90 -1.75
N PHE A 10 -22.51 -20.23 -2.63
CA PHE A 10 -22.03 -19.01 -3.29
C PHE A 10 -21.87 -17.84 -2.32
N VAL A 11 -22.83 -17.68 -1.40
CA VAL A 11 -22.78 -16.66 -0.35
C VAL A 11 -21.60 -16.90 0.60
N CYS A 12 -21.36 -18.15 1.02
CA CYS A 12 -20.21 -18.49 1.86
C CYS A 12 -18.87 -18.22 1.14
N MET A 13 -18.79 -18.49 -0.16
CA MET A 13 -17.57 -18.24 -0.94
C MET A 13 -17.26 -16.74 -1.05
N LEU A 14 -18.28 -15.91 -1.27
CA LEU A 14 -18.17 -14.43 -1.27
C LEU A 14 -17.78 -13.88 0.12
N LEU A 15 -18.37 -14.41 1.20
CA LEU A 15 -18.01 -14.00 2.55
C LEU A 15 -16.56 -14.40 2.90
N ALA A 16 -16.09 -15.57 2.48
CA ALA A 16 -14.72 -16.01 2.73
C ALA A 16 -13.68 -15.08 2.09
N THR A 17 -13.95 -14.57 0.88
CA THR A 17 -13.07 -13.60 0.24
C THR A 17 -13.05 -12.23 0.93
N ALA A 18 -14.16 -11.82 1.55
CA ALA A 18 -14.24 -10.54 2.26
C ALA A 18 -13.48 -10.56 3.60
N LEU A 19 -13.53 -11.68 4.33
CA LEU A 19 -12.82 -11.84 5.62
C LEU A 19 -11.29 -11.92 5.45
N ALA A 20 -10.80 -12.39 4.30
CA ALA A 20 -9.36 -12.51 4.05
C ALA A 20 -8.64 -11.16 3.88
N GLN A 21 -9.37 -10.06 3.69
CA GLN A 21 -8.77 -8.74 3.41
C GLN A 21 -8.25 -8.03 4.66
N ASN A 22 -8.68 -8.44 5.86
CA ASN A 22 -8.29 -7.82 7.13
C ASN A 22 -7.66 -8.85 8.08
N THR A 23 -6.57 -9.48 7.66
CA THR A 23 -5.67 -10.07 8.64
C THR A 23 -4.91 -8.91 9.29
N GLU A 24 -5.46 -8.38 10.40
CA GLU A 24 -4.64 -7.61 11.33
C GLU A 24 -3.51 -8.55 11.79
N SER A 25 -2.32 -8.34 11.25
CA SER A 25 -1.11 -8.90 11.83
C SER A 25 -1.04 -8.33 13.24
N SER A 26 -1.21 -9.18 14.25
CA SER A 26 -1.10 -8.81 15.67
C SER A 26 0.31 -8.44 16.10
N GLY A 27 1.28 -8.43 15.17
CA GLY A 27 2.64 -7.97 15.37
C GLY A 27 2.87 -6.52 14.94
N ASP A 28 3.87 -5.89 15.55
CA ASP A 28 4.24 -4.50 15.27
C ASP A 28 4.58 -4.28 13.78
N PHE A 29 3.92 -3.29 13.18
CA PHE A 29 4.22 -2.86 11.82
C PHE A 29 5.57 -2.13 11.79
N THR A 30 6.60 -2.83 11.31
CA THR A 30 8.00 -2.37 11.34
C THR A 30 8.65 -2.46 9.95
N PRO A 31 8.26 -1.58 9.00
CA PRO A 31 8.84 -1.58 7.67
C PRO A 31 10.29 -1.10 7.67
N VAL A 32 11.10 -1.62 6.73
CA VAL A 32 12.48 -1.17 6.52
C VAL A 32 12.47 -0.09 5.43
N VAL A 33 12.84 1.13 5.81
CA VAL A 33 12.91 2.28 4.89
C VAL A 33 14.35 2.55 4.51
N SER A 34 14.61 2.67 3.21
CA SER A 34 15.88 3.10 2.65
C SER A 34 15.65 4.33 1.77
N ALA A 35 16.53 5.32 1.87
CA ALA A 35 16.42 6.52 1.06
C ALA A 35 17.77 6.97 0.52
N THR A 36 17.79 7.37 -0.76
CA THR A 36 18.99 7.87 -1.43
C THR A 36 18.71 9.23 -2.04
N CYS A 37 19.54 10.22 -1.70
CA CYS A 37 19.42 11.58 -2.22
C CYS A 37 20.44 11.82 -3.34
N LYS A 38 19.97 12.23 -4.52
CA LYS A 38 20.82 12.59 -5.66
C LYS A 38 20.23 13.79 -6.39
N THR A 39 21.03 14.85 -6.53
CA THR A 39 20.71 16.03 -7.36
C THR A 39 19.31 16.62 -7.09
N GLY A 40 18.94 16.80 -5.81
CA GLY A 40 17.65 17.39 -5.43
C GLY A 40 16.45 16.44 -5.48
N VAL A 41 16.65 15.17 -5.82
CA VAL A 41 15.64 14.11 -5.76
C VAL A 41 16.04 13.09 -4.69
N MET A 42 15.08 12.62 -3.91
CA MET A 42 15.21 11.57 -2.92
C MET A 42 14.38 10.36 -3.37
N SER A 43 15.04 9.25 -3.64
CA SER A 43 14.39 7.97 -3.92
C SER A 43 14.17 7.22 -2.63
N ILE A 44 12.90 6.88 -2.35
CA ILE A 44 12.48 6.21 -1.13
C ILE A 44 12.01 4.81 -1.49
N ARG A 45 12.62 3.79 -0.89
CA ARG A 45 12.18 2.40 -0.97
C ARG A 45 11.78 1.92 0.42
N ILE A 46 10.56 1.41 0.52
CA ILE A 46 10.00 0.82 1.73
C ILE A 46 9.82 -0.67 1.46
N ASN A 47 10.40 -1.52 2.31
CA ASN A 47 10.19 -2.96 2.28
C ASN A 47 9.35 -3.36 3.50
N PHE A 48 8.37 -4.21 3.27
CA PHE A 48 7.43 -4.72 4.26
C PHE A 48 7.69 -6.20 4.51
N SER A 49 7.40 -6.67 5.71
CA SER A 49 7.49 -8.09 6.06
C SER A 49 6.31 -8.92 5.56
N GLN A 50 5.24 -8.26 5.09
CA GLN A 50 3.99 -8.83 4.58
C GLN A 50 3.43 -7.93 3.47
N PRO A 51 2.54 -8.45 2.59
CA PRO A 51 1.82 -7.67 1.59
C PRO A 51 1.21 -6.37 2.13
N PHE A 52 1.67 -5.22 1.63
CA PHE A 52 1.18 -3.91 2.06
C PHE A 52 0.03 -3.43 1.17
N ASN A 53 -1.14 -3.23 1.78
CA ASN A 53 -2.31 -2.60 1.16
C ASN A 53 -2.61 -1.29 1.90
N GLY A 54 -2.22 -0.15 1.33
CA GLY A 54 -2.33 1.14 2.01
C GLY A 54 -1.66 2.27 1.23
N VAL A 55 -1.51 3.44 1.85
CA VAL A 55 -0.88 4.62 1.22
C VAL A 55 0.37 4.98 2.00
N ALA A 56 1.52 5.06 1.31
CA ALA A 56 2.72 5.69 1.83
C ALA A 56 2.81 7.12 1.27
N HIS A 57 2.94 8.11 2.15
CA HIS A 57 2.97 9.52 1.80
C HIS A 57 4.20 10.19 2.40
N ALA A 58 4.88 11.04 1.62
CA ALA A 58 5.99 11.86 2.07
C ALA A 58 5.68 13.34 1.90
N ARG A 59 6.50 14.17 2.53
CA ARG A 59 6.40 15.63 2.40
C ARG A 59 6.97 16.07 1.04
N GLU A 60 6.11 16.06 0.04
CA GLU A 60 6.34 16.54 -1.33
C GLU A 60 5.06 17.25 -1.80
N PHE A 61 5.20 18.28 -2.62
CA PHE A 61 4.10 19.15 -3.02
C PHE A 61 3.48 18.78 -4.37
N ARG A 62 4.21 18.02 -5.19
CA ARG A 62 3.76 17.56 -6.51
C ARG A 62 2.85 16.35 -6.37
N THR A 63 1.68 16.39 -7.02
CA THR A 63 0.73 15.28 -7.05
C THR A 63 0.84 14.59 -8.41
N PRO A 64 1.07 13.26 -8.50
CA PRO A 64 0.92 12.26 -7.44
C PRO A 64 2.22 11.87 -6.70
N SER A 65 3.36 12.48 -7.01
CA SER A 65 4.69 12.09 -6.49
C SER A 65 4.80 12.08 -4.96
N CYS A 66 3.92 12.77 -4.25
CA CYS A 66 3.86 12.77 -2.79
C CYS A 66 3.40 11.45 -2.16
N MET A 67 2.78 10.54 -2.93
CA MET A 67 2.29 9.26 -2.42
C MET A 67 2.46 8.09 -3.37
N VAL A 68 2.47 6.89 -2.79
CA VAL A 68 2.38 5.63 -3.50
C VAL A 68 1.35 4.71 -2.85
N LEU A 69 0.56 4.03 -3.67
CA LEU A 69 -0.43 3.05 -3.23
C LEU A 69 0.21 1.66 -3.17
N GLY A 70 0.16 1.03 -2.02
CA GLY A 70 0.42 -0.40 -1.83
C GLY A 70 -0.78 -1.22 -2.29
N ASN A 71 -0.52 -2.20 -3.14
CA ASN A 71 -1.52 -3.08 -3.76
C ASN A 71 -1.32 -4.56 -3.40
N GLY A 72 -0.79 -4.82 -2.20
CA GLY A 72 -0.43 -6.16 -1.73
C GLY A 72 0.99 -6.58 -2.11
N THR A 73 1.83 -5.63 -2.52
CA THR A 73 3.26 -5.85 -2.73
C THR A 73 4.04 -5.72 -1.43
N GLU A 74 5.16 -6.42 -1.33
CA GLU A 74 6.07 -6.35 -0.16
C GLU A 74 7.10 -5.22 -0.28
N SER A 75 7.06 -4.43 -1.35
CA SER A 75 7.85 -3.22 -1.45
C SER A 75 7.16 -2.17 -2.28
N VAL A 76 7.37 -0.91 -1.91
CA VAL A 76 7.00 0.25 -2.71
C VAL A 76 8.21 1.13 -2.91
N THR A 77 8.27 1.84 -4.04
CA THR A 77 9.31 2.81 -4.33
C THR A 77 8.68 4.04 -4.95
N TYR A 78 9.12 5.21 -4.51
CA TYR A 78 8.67 6.49 -5.04
C TYR A 78 9.74 7.56 -4.82
N ASP A 79 9.76 8.53 -5.73
CA ASP A 79 10.76 9.59 -5.75
C ASP A 79 10.11 10.93 -5.40
N ILE A 80 10.75 11.69 -4.52
CA ILE A 80 10.33 13.04 -4.14
C ILE A 80 11.42 14.06 -4.48
N SER A 81 11.01 15.28 -4.82
CA SER A 81 11.89 16.44 -4.92
C SER A 81 12.07 17.06 -3.54
N LEU A 82 13.32 17.32 -3.20
CA LEU A 82 13.71 18.02 -1.97
C LEU A 82 13.57 19.54 -2.10
N THR A 83 13.29 20.05 -3.31
CA THR A 83 13.27 21.48 -3.62
C THR A 83 11.97 21.94 -4.27
N ALA A 84 10.98 21.04 -4.41
CA ALA A 84 9.66 21.42 -4.88
C ALA A 84 9.02 22.42 -3.91
N ALA A 85 8.31 23.40 -4.45
CA ALA A 85 7.55 24.39 -3.68
C ALA A 85 6.06 24.03 -3.70
N ALA A 86 5.29 24.52 -2.73
CA ALA A 86 3.85 24.33 -2.75
C ALA A 86 3.25 24.85 -4.07
N GLY A 87 2.44 24.00 -4.74
CA GLY A 87 1.82 24.33 -6.03
C GLY A 87 2.68 24.03 -7.25
N SER A 88 3.88 23.44 -7.09
CA SER A 88 4.64 22.92 -8.23
C SER A 88 3.90 21.73 -8.88
N PRO A 89 3.92 21.62 -10.23
CA PRO A 89 3.30 20.49 -10.94
C PRO A 89 4.03 19.17 -10.66
#